data_AF-A0AAW7AMI8-F1
#
_entry.id   AF-A0AAW7AMI8-F1
#
_cell.length_a   1.000
_cell.length_b   1.000
_cell.length_c   1.000
_cell.angle_alpha   90.00
_cell.angle_beta   90.00
_cell.angle_gamma   90.00
#
_symmetry.space_group_name_H-M   'P 1'
#
loop_
_entity.id
_entity.type
_entity.pdbx_description
1 polymer ?
#
loop_
_entity_poly.entity_id
_entity_poly.type
_entity_poly.pdbx_seq_one_letter_code
_entity_poly.pdbx_strand_id
1 'polypeptide(L)'
;MFLISILLIIIVLLIIIVFINHHLMKHKLDTEIYSKNQLVNKISMVTSENTYLKNQMLDIDANNDTYHHGLRKAKQDLNEILSQYKTEAKIKFYDIIATSNLAVKHPLFEYARTFDYIVITDKGLFNINVKNWKQKTFYHFNVDPNLESLSNNEDTVNQTVGRYIANQYHSQFQTTRKTSYTFIERIKNNSVIFEFYNYDPYEQSSQNAKVLEDKINEHLKRQIKSIGLVYFTDGSVNIIDGPTIRGDYAETVSSKSSLKEVIGETLASSNESLTEEQYNKLVNHMH
;
A
#
# COMPACT_ATOMS: atom_id res chain seq x y z
N MET A 1 78.05 -4.60 -50.82
CA MET A 1 76.97 -4.18 -51.74
C MET A 1 75.75 -5.09 -51.63
N PHE A 2 75.87 -6.40 -51.83
CA PHE A 2 74.73 -7.35 -51.78
C PHE A 2 73.98 -7.42 -50.43
N LEU A 3 74.72 -7.43 -49.31
CA LEU A 3 74.17 -7.46 -47.95
C LEU A 3 73.36 -6.21 -47.60
N ILE A 4 73.76 -5.04 -48.12
CA ILE A 4 73.06 -3.76 -47.92
C ILE A 4 71.74 -3.77 -48.69
N SER A 5 71.73 -4.30 -49.92
CA SER A 5 70.51 -4.44 -50.72
C SER A 5 69.49 -5.39 -50.07
N ILE A 6 69.95 -6.50 -49.49
CA ILE A 6 69.08 -7.45 -48.76
C ILE A 6 68.49 -6.78 -47.51
N LEU A 7 69.30 -6.04 -46.73
CA LEU A 7 68.83 -5.32 -45.55
C LEU A 7 67.74 -4.30 -45.90
N LEU A 8 67.91 -3.58 -47.02
CA LEU A 8 66.97 -2.56 -47.48
C LEU A 8 65.62 -3.18 -47.88
N ILE A 9 65.64 -4.34 -48.54
CA ILE A 9 64.42 -5.10 -48.86
C ILE A 9 63.69 -5.56 -47.60
N ILE A 10 64.43 -6.07 -46.60
CA ILE A 10 63.85 -6.50 -45.32
C ILE A 10 63.21 -5.33 -44.58
N ILE A 11 63.84 -4.15 -44.58
CA ILE A 11 63.30 -2.95 -43.95
C ILE A 11 61.99 -2.50 -44.63
N VAL A 12 61.95 -2.49 -45.96
CA VAL A 12 60.72 -2.14 -46.71
C VAL A 12 59.60 -3.13 -46.40
N LEU A 13 59.91 -4.42 -46.32
CA LEU A 13 58.92 -5.46 -46.02
C LEU A 13 58.39 -5.34 -44.58
N LEU A 14 59.26 -5.01 -43.62
CA LEU A 14 58.87 -4.70 -42.24
C LEU A 14 57.93 -3.48 -42.15
N ILE A 15 58.23 -2.41 -42.88
CA ILE A 15 57.38 -1.21 -42.92
C ILE A 15 55.98 -1.54 -43.43
N ILE A 16 55.88 -2.37 -44.49
CA ILE A 16 54.59 -2.80 -45.06
C ILE A 16 53.80 -3.63 -44.04
N ILE A 17 54.44 -4.58 -43.35
CA ILE A 17 53.79 -5.40 -42.32
C ILE A 17 53.27 -4.53 -41.18
N VAL A 18 54.06 -3.57 -40.70
CA VAL A 18 53.64 -2.64 -39.63
C VAL A 18 52.42 -1.83 -40.06
N PHE A 19 52.39 -1.35 -41.31
CA PHE A 19 51.28 -0.57 -41.82
C PHE A 19 49.99 -1.39 -41.91
N ILE A 20 50.08 -2.64 -42.41
CA ILE A 20 48.95 -3.56 -42.48
C ILE A 20 48.41 -3.88 -41.08
N ASN A 21 49.29 -4.18 -40.12
CA ASN A 21 48.88 -4.51 -38.76
C ASN A 21 48.22 -3.31 -38.06
N HIS A 22 48.76 -2.10 -38.25
CA HIS A 22 48.16 -0.88 -37.72
C HIS A 22 46.76 -0.64 -38.29
N HIS A 23 46.58 -0.83 -39.60
CA HIS A 23 45.28 -0.70 -40.26
C HIS A 23 44.26 -1.74 -39.75
N LEU A 24 44.68 -2.99 -39.56
CA LEU A 24 43.82 -4.05 -39.03
C LEU A 24 43.44 -3.81 -37.55
N MET A 25 44.37 -3.35 -36.72
CA MET A 25 44.08 -2.99 -35.33
C MET A 25 43.09 -1.83 -35.25
N LYS A 26 43.26 -0.81 -36.11
CA LYS A 26 42.35 0.34 -36.16
C LYS A 26 40.93 -0.10 -36.53
N HIS A 27 40.78 -0.94 -37.56
CA HIS A 27 39.47 -1.49 -37.91
C HIS A 27 38.83 -2.31 -36.78
N LYS A 28 39.60 -3.17 -36.09
CA LYS A 28 39.08 -3.92 -34.94
C LYS A 28 38.61 -2.99 -33.83
N LEU A 29 39.40 -1.96 -33.51
CA LEU A 29 39.05 -0.97 -32.49
C LEU A 29 37.77 -0.21 -32.86
N ASP A 30 37.63 0.22 -34.11
CA ASP A 30 36.43 0.93 -34.59
C ASP A 30 35.19 0.03 -34.52
N THR A 31 35.31 -1.26 -34.86
CA THR A 31 34.19 -2.23 -34.74
C THR A 31 33.80 -2.51 -33.29
N GLU A 32 34.78 -2.54 -32.38
CA GLU A 32 34.53 -2.74 -30.95
C GLU A 32 33.86 -1.52 -30.34
N ILE A 33 34.31 -0.30 -30.68
CA ILE A 33 33.67 0.94 -30.25
C ILE A 33 32.23 1.02 -30.78
N TYR A 34 32.01 0.69 -32.06
CA TYR A 34 30.68 0.68 -32.67
C TYR A 34 29.75 -0.31 -31.97
N SER A 35 30.20 -1.54 -31.74
CA SER A 35 29.39 -2.58 -31.08
C SER A 35 29.10 -2.23 -29.60
N LYS A 36 30.08 -1.68 -28.88
CA LYS A 36 29.87 -1.16 -27.52
C LYS A 36 28.84 -0.04 -27.49
N ASN A 37 28.93 0.93 -28.40
CA ASN A 37 27.98 2.04 -28.47
C ASN A 37 26.56 1.55 -28.82
N GLN A 38 26.43 0.58 -29.71
CA GLN A 38 25.14 -0.07 -30.01
C GLN A 38 24.56 -0.79 -28.79
N LEU A 39 25.38 -1.51 -28.03
CA LEU A 39 24.94 -2.17 -26.80
C LEU A 39 24.52 -1.16 -25.72
N VAL A 40 25.29 -0.10 -25.51
CA VAL A 40 24.94 0.97 -24.55
C VAL A 40 23.63 1.65 -24.96
N ASN A 41 23.47 1.97 -26.24
CA ASN A 41 22.22 2.54 -26.75
C ASN A 41 21.05 1.59 -26.54
N LYS A 42 21.20 0.31 -26.86
CA LYS A 42 20.15 -0.70 -26.64
C LYS A 42 19.81 -0.86 -25.16
N ILE A 43 20.79 -0.87 -24.27
CA ILE A 43 20.57 -0.93 -22.82
C ILE A 43 19.84 0.34 -22.35
N SER A 44 20.26 1.53 -22.80
CA SER A 44 19.60 2.78 -22.44
C SER A 44 18.15 2.82 -22.94
N MET A 45 17.90 2.33 -24.16
CA MET A 45 16.58 2.24 -24.76
C MET A 45 15.70 1.28 -23.97
N VAL A 46 16.16 0.05 -23.69
CA VAL A 46 15.44 -0.94 -22.88
C VAL A 46 15.21 -0.45 -21.45
N THR A 47 16.16 0.27 -20.86
CA THR A 47 16.00 0.84 -19.52
C THR A 47 14.94 1.93 -19.54
N SER A 48 14.99 2.84 -20.53
CA SER A 48 13.98 3.88 -20.70
C SER A 48 12.59 3.31 -21.00
N GLU A 49 12.51 2.23 -21.78
CA GLU A 49 11.27 1.52 -22.10
C GLU A 49 10.73 0.81 -20.87
N ASN A 50 11.57 0.13 -20.07
CA ASN A 50 11.15 -0.45 -18.79
C ASN A 50 10.67 0.62 -17.81
N THR A 51 11.35 1.76 -17.73
CA THR A 51 10.92 2.87 -16.89
C THR A 51 9.61 3.46 -17.40
N TYR A 52 9.46 3.63 -18.71
CA TYR A 52 8.24 4.12 -19.34
C TYR A 52 7.06 3.15 -19.14
N LEU A 53 7.24 1.85 -19.36
CA LEU A 53 6.25 0.82 -19.10
C LEU A 53 5.88 0.73 -17.62
N LYS A 54 6.85 0.83 -16.72
CA LYS A 54 6.62 0.91 -15.28
C LYS A 54 5.80 2.15 -14.93
N ASN A 55 6.07 3.29 -15.54
CA ASN A 55 5.29 4.51 -15.33
C ASN A 55 3.91 4.42 -15.97
N GLN A 56 3.75 3.80 -17.15
CA GLN A 56 2.44 3.52 -17.73
C GLN A 56 1.62 2.58 -16.84
N MET A 57 2.25 1.57 -16.22
CA MET A 57 1.62 0.73 -15.20
C MET A 57 1.21 1.51 -13.94
N LEU A 58 1.86 2.63 -13.65
CA LEU A 58 1.55 3.50 -12.52
C LEU A 58 0.55 4.61 -12.86
N ASP A 59 0.51 5.09 -14.11
CA ASP A 59 -0.30 6.23 -14.60
C ASP A 59 -1.62 5.78 -15.28
N ILE A 60 -1.72 4.56 -15.85
CA ILE A 60 -2.94 4.07 -16.52
C ILE A 60 -3.77 3.26 -15.53
N ASP A 61 -4.88 3.83 -15.02
CA ASP A 61 -6.10 3.16 -14.50
C ASP A 61 -5.97 1.93 -13.58
N ALA A 62 -4.77 1.58 -13.14
CA ALA A 62 -4.47 0.37 -12.40
C ALA A 62 -5.15 0.41 -11.02
N ASN A 63 -5.45 1.58 -10.48
CA ASN A 63 -6.18 1.71 -9.22
C ASN A 63 -7.64 1.25 -9.32
N ASN A 64 -8.36 1.42 -10.44
CA ASN A 64 -9.78 1.03 -10.51
C ASN A 64 -9.95 -0.50 -10.66
N ASP A 65 -9.23 -1.12 -11.61
CA ASP A 65 -9.30 -2.57 -11.80
C ASP A 65 -8.72 -3.34 -10.61
N THR A 66 -7.65 -2.81 -9.98
CA THR A 66 -7.08 -3.43 -8.79
C THR A 66 -7.90 -3.14 -7.53
N TYR A 67 -8.64 -2.04 -7.45
CA TYR A 67 -9.59 -1.79 -6.35
C TYR A 67 -10.76 -2.77 -6.42
N HIS A 68 -11.39 -2.95 -7.59
CA HIS A 68 -12.46 -3.94 -7.75
C HIS A 68 -11.97 -5.38 -7.54
N HIS A 69 -10.73 -5.70 -7.93
CA HIS A 69 -10.10 -6.97 -7.58
C HIS A 69 -9.88 -7.10 -6.06
N GLY A 70 -9.37 -6.05 -5.40
CA GLY A 70 -9.18 -6.00 -3.95
C GLY A 70 -10.48 -6.25 -3.19
N LEU A 71 -11.57 -5.58 -3.58
CA LEU A 71 -12.90 -5.77 -3.01
C LEU A 71 -13.37 -7.23 -3.13
N ARG A 72 -13.26 -7.83 -4.31
CA ARG A 72 -13.64 -9.24 -4.53
C ARG A 72 -12.81 -10.20 -3.69
N LYS A 73 -11.50 -9.97 -3.62
CA LYS A 73 -10.58 -10.77 -2.79
C LYS A 73 -10.90 -10.60 -1.31
N ALA A 74 -11.17 -9.39 -0.84
CA ALA A 74 -11.57 -9.15 0.54
C ALA A 74 -12.85 -9.88 0.91
N LYS A 75 -13.87 -9.83 0.05
CA LYS A 75 -15.11 -10.58 0.26
C LYS A 75 -14.87 -12.09 0.29
N GLN A 76 -14.00 -12.61 -0.58
CA GLN A 76 -13.61 -14.02 -0.57
C GLN A 76 -12.91 -14.39 0.75
N ASP A 77 -11.91 -13.63 1.18
CA ASP A 77 -11.17 -13.87 2.42
C ASP A 77 -12.09 -13.84 3.64
N LEU A 78 -12.98 -12.84 3.72
CA LEU A 78 -13.98 -12.73 4.78
C LEU A 78 -14.93 -13.93 4.79
N ASN A 79 -15.46 -14.35 3.63
CA ASN A 79 -16.32 -15.53 3.55
C ASN A 79 -15.62 -16.78 4.03
N GLU A 80 -14.36 -17.00 3.63
CA GLU A 80 -13.59 -18.17 4.05
C GLU A 80 -13.33 -18.16 5.56
N ILE A 81 -12.92 -17.00 6.12
CA ILE A 81 -12.67 -16.83 7.55
C ILE A 81 -13.96 -17.04 8.38
N LEU A 82 -15.05 -16.38 8.00
CA LEU A 82 -16.32 -16.44 8.74
C LEU A 82 -16.98 -17.81 8.62
N SER A 83 -16.90 -18.45 7.44
CA SER A 83 -17.38 -19.82 7.26
C SER A 83 -16.61 -20.79 8.16
N GLN A 84 -15.28 -20.64 8.24
CA GLN A 84 -14.48 -21.43 9.17
C GLN A 84 -14.92 -21.20 10.63
N TYR A 85 -15.10 -19.95 11.06
CA TYR A 85 -15.58 -19.67 12.42
C TYR A 85 -16.99 -20.19 12.70
N LYS A 86 -17.86 -20.23 11.70
CA LYS A 86 -19.19 -20.84 11.80
C LYS A 86 -19.10 -22.36 11.93
N THR A 87 -18.27 -23.03 11.12
CA THR A 87 -18.03 -24.48 11.22
C THR A 87 -17.40 -24.87 12.55
N GLU A 88 -16.50 -24.03 13.09
CA GLU A 88 -15.89 -24.20 14.41
C GLU A 88 -16.84 -23.84 15.57
N ALA A 89 -18.11 -23.52 15.29
CA ALA A 89 -19.13 -23.09 16.27
C ALA A 89 -18.73 -21.87 17.12
N LYS A 90 -17.78 -21.06 16.63
CA LYS A 90 -17.36 -19.81 17.28
C LYS A 90 -18.36 -18.68 17.06
N ILE A 91 -19.07 -18.70 15.93
CA ILE A 91 -20.21 -17.84 15.61
C ILE A 91 -21.38 -18.69 15.09
N LYS A 92 -22.61 -18.19 15.23
CA LYS A 92 -23.83 -18.85 14.75
C LYS A 92 -24.28 -18.29 13.40
N PHE A 93 -24.26 -16.97 13.29
CA PHE A 93 -24.78 -16.23 12.14
C PHE A 93 -23.76 -15.21 11.70
N TYR A 94 -23.67 -14.99 10.38
CA TYR A 94 -22.90 -13.89 9.81
C TYR A 94 -23.47 -13.44 8.47
N ASP A 95 -23.34 -12.15 8.20
CA ASP A 95 -23.70 -11.51 6.94
C ASP A 95 -22.62 -10.49 6.57
N ILE A 96 -22.29 -10.43 5.27
CA ILE A 96 -21.34 -9.47 4.72
C ILE A 96 -22.12 -8.49 3.84
N ILE A 97 -22.32 -7.28 4.35
CA ILE A 97 -23.09 -6.23 3.67
C ILE A 97 -22.12 -5.31 2.94
N ALA A 98 -22.29 -5.18 1.62
CA ALA A 98 -21.60 -4.17 0.85
C ALA A 98 -22.25 -2.81 1.07
N THR A 99 -21.48 -1.83 1.53
CA THR A 99 -21.99 -0.49 1.86
C THR A 99 -22.45 0.28 0.63
N SER A 100 -21.98 -0.12 -0.56
CA SER A 100 -22.47 0.38 -1.85
C SER A 100 -23.98 0.17 -2.04
N ASN A 101 -24.57 -0.79 -1.34
CA ASN A 101 -25.99 -1.11 -1.43
C ASN A 101 -26.83 -0.33 -0.41
N LEU A 102 -26.19 0.39 0.53
CA LEU A 102 -26.87 1.13 1.58
C LEU A 102 -27.51 2.40 1.01
N ALA A 103 -28.80 2.62 1.31
CA ALA A 103 -29.50 3.81 0.84
C ALA A 103 -28.88 5.10 1.42
N VAL A 104 -28.73 6.14 0.57
CA VAL A 104 -28.18 7.46 0.98
C VAL A 104 -28.96 8.09 2.15
N LYS A 105 -30.26 7.81 2.24
CA LYS A 105 -31.13 8.30 3.32
C LYS A 105 -31.02 7.49 4.62
N HIS A 106 -30.23 6.42 4.64
CA HIS A 106 -30.10 5.57 5.80
C HIS A 106 -29.43 6.33 6.96
N PRO A 107 -29.91 6.24 8.21
CA PRO A 107 -29.35 7.00 9.35
C PRO A 107 -27.86 6.73 9.64
N LEU A 108 -27.36 5.58 9.19
CA LEU A 108 -25.96 5.17 9.33
C LEU A 108 -25.11 5.46 8.08
N PHE A 109 -25.70 5.97 6.99
CA PHE A 109 -25.04 6.08 5.68
C PHE A 109 -23.72 6.86 5.73
N GLU A 110 -23.70 8.03 6.38
CA GLU A 110 -22.51 8.89 6.43
C GLU A 110 -21.29 8.21 7.07
N TYR A 111 -21.52 7.30 8.02
CA TYR A 111 -20.47 6.59 8.74
C TYR A 111 -20.17 5.23 8.11
N ALA A 112 -21.19 4.56 7.57
CA ALA A 112 -21.04 3.28 6.91
C ALA A 112 -20.32 3.40 5.56
N ARG A 113 -20.54 4.49 4.81
CA ARG A 113 -19.95 4.68 3.46
C ARG A 113 -18.43 4.78 3.43
N THR A 114 -17.77 4.96 4.57
CA THR A 114 -16.31 4.96 4.65
C THR A 114 -15.71 3.56 4.64
N PHE A 115 -16.54 2.55 4.85
CA PHE A 115 -16.18 1.15 4.76
C PHE A 115 -16.71 0.59 3.45
N ASP A 116 -16.06 -0.43 2.90
CA ASP A 116 -16.53 -1.15 1.72
C ASP A 116 -17.48 -2.29 2.10
N TYR A 117 -17.20 -2.93 3.24
CA TYR A 117 -18.03 -3.99 3.80
C TYR A 117 -18.32 -3.74 5.28
N ILE A 118 -19.52 -4.10 5.71
CA ILE A 118 -19.87 -4.24 7.12
C ILE A 118 -20.22 -5.71 7.34
N VAL A 119 -19.42 -6.37 8.17
CA VAL A 119 -19.66 -7.76 8.57
C VAL A 119 -20.40 -7.75 9.89
N ILE A 120 -21.58 -8.34 9.89
CA ILE A 120 -22.38 -8.55 11.10
C ILE A 120 -22.22 -10.01 11.49
N THR A 121 -21.91 -10.26 12.75
CA THR A 121 -21.96 -11.61 13.35
C THR A 121 -22.86 -11.57 14.59
N ASP A 122 -23.18 -12.74 15.16
CA ASP A 122 -23.87 -12.77 16.44
C ASP A 122 -23.04 -12.19 17.60
N LYS A 123 -21.72 -12.00 17.45
CA LYS A 123 -20.83 -11.58 18.55
C LYS A 123 -20.13 -10.23 18.33
N GLY A 124 -20.19 -9.67 17.14
CA GLY A 124 -19.40 -8.48 16.80
C GLY A 124 -19.71 -7.91 15.43
N LEU A 125 -19.33 -6.64 15.25
CA LEU A 125 -19.44 -5.88 14.01
C LEU A 125 -18.04 -5.54 13.48
N PHE A 126 -17.73 -5.92 12.24
CA PHE A 126 -16.45 -5.61 11.62
C PHE A 126 -16.65 -4.71 10.41
N ASN A 127 -16.16 -3.48 10.49
CA ASN A 127 -16.31 -2.48 9.43
C ASN A 127 -15.03 -2.45 8.58
N ILE A 128 -15.08 -3.01 7.38
CA ILE A 128 -13.90 -3.28 6.55
C ILE A 128 -13.70 -2.17 5.52
N ASN A 129 -12.57 -1.50 5.60
CA ASN A 129 -12.08 -0.51 4.65
C ASN A 129 -10.93 -1.11 3.84
N VAL A 130 -11.21 -1.52 2.62
CA VAL A 130 -10.28 -2.19 1.72
C VAL A 130 -9.39 -1.17 1.02
N LYS A 131 -8.07 -1.34 1.17
CA LYS A 131 -7.06 -0.50 0.54
C LYS A 131 -6.16 -1.33 -0.36
N ASN A 132 -5.76 -0.73 -1.49
CA ASN A 132 -4.82 -1.33 -2.43
C ASN A 132 -3.69 -0.34 -2.71
N TRP A 133 -2.71 -0.27 -1.82
CA TRP A 133 -1.56 0.62 -1.95
C TRP A 133 -0.32 -0.21 -2.24
N LYS A 134 0.15 -0.15 -3.49
CA LYS A 134 1.36 -0.88 -3.92
C LYS A 134 2.64 -0.06 -3.70
N GLN A 135 2.49 1.17 -3.23
CA GLN A 135 3.57 2.11 -3.00
C GLN A 135 4.01 2.09 -1.53
N LYS A 136 5.24 2.57 -1.29
CA LYS A 136 5.72 2.86 0.06
C LYS A 136 4.80 3.90 0.69
N THR A 137 4.12 3.50 1.75
CA THR A 137 3.07 4.27 2.40
C THR A 137 3.55 4.69 3.79
N PHE A 138 3.54 5.98 4.04
CA PHE A 138 3.74 6.56 5.37
C PHE A 138 2.37 6.68 6.02
N TYR A 139 2.14 5.89 7.05
CA TYR A 139 0.80 5.67 7.61
C TYR A 139 0.68 6.27 9.01
N HIS A 140 -0.35 7.08 9.22
CA HIS A 140 -0.72 7.64 10.52
C HIS A 140 0.40 8.45 11.23
N PHE A 141 1.01 9.39 10.51
CA PHE A 141 2.02 10.32 11.06
C PHE A 141 1.35 11.55 11.69
N ASN A 142 1.49 11.71 13.00
CA ASN A 142 0.99 12.88 13.71
C ASN A 142 2.01 14.03 13.69
N VAL A 143 1.51 15.24 13.45
CA VAL A 143 2.26 16.49 13.59
C VAL A 143 1.82 17.16 14.89
N ASP A 144 2.33 16.65 16.01
CA ASP A 144 2.18 17.32 17.30
C ASP A 144 3.54 17.94 17.69
N PRO A 145 3.63 19.29 17.76
CA PRO A 145 4.87 19.97 18.15
C PRO A 145 5.34 19.56 19.56
N ASN A 146 4.45 19.05 20.42
CA ASN A 146 4.82 18.54 21.74
C ASN A 146 5.27 17.05 21.72
N LEU A 147 5.02 16.30 20.63
CA LEU A 147 5.56 14.95 20.41
C LEU A 147 6.94 14.98 19.74
N GLU A 148 7.44 16.15 19.32
CA GLU A 148 8.81 16.30 18.79
C GLU A 148 9.88 15.88 19.81
N SER A 149 9.57 15.88 21.12
CA SER A 149 10.51 15.43 22.17
C SER A 149 10.58 13.91 22.34
N LEU A 150 9.78 13.14 21.60
CA LEU A 150 9.86 11.67 21.57
C LEU A 150 10.62 11.20 20.32
N SER A 151 11.72 11.88 19.98
CA SER A 151 12.80 11.24 19.23
C SER A 151 13.46 10.21 20.16
N ASN A 152 12.78 9.09 20.40
CA ASN A 152 13.47 7.94 20.95
C ASN A 152 14.55 7.53 19.94
N ASN A 153 15.73 7.15 20.41
CA ASN A 153 16.85 6.68 19.56
C ASN A 153 16.55 5.38 18.77
N GLU A 154 15.27 5.02 18.62
CA GLU A 154 14.76 3.79 18.00
C GLU A 154 14.00 4.04 16.69
N ASP A 155 13.76 5.30 16.30
CA ASP A 155 13.09 5.60 15.02
C ASP A 155 13.96 5.11 13.84
N THR A 156 13.34 4.36 12.93
CA THR A 156 13.99 3.98 11.67
C THR A 156 14.23 5.21 10.78
N VAL A 157 15.19 5.12 9.85
CA VAL A 157 15.45 6.19 8.86
C VAL A 157 14.16 6.59 8.13
N ASN A 158 13.33 5.62 7.78
CA ASN A 158 12.05 5.85 7.12
C ASN A 158 11.05 6.61 7.99
N GLN A 159 10.99 6.33 9.29
CA GLN A 159 10.11 7.07 10.21
C GLN A 159 10.58 8.52 10.40
N THR A 160 11.89 8.74 10.47
CA THR A 160 12.47 10.09 10.52
C THR A 160 12.11 10.89 9.26
N VAL A 161 12.25 10.28 8.07
CA VAL A 161 11.87 10.90 6.80
C VAL A 161 10.36 11.17 6.75
N GLY A 162 9.54 10.21 7.17
CA GLY A 162 8.09 10.36 7.22
C GLY A 162 7.64 11.53 8.09
N ARG A 163 8.23 11.66 9.28
CA ARG A 163 7.96 12.76 10.21
C ARG A 163 8.36 14.11 9.62
N TYR A 164 9.56 14.19 9.03
CA TYR A 164 10.02 15.41 8.37
C TYR A 164 9.05 15.86 7.27
N ILE A 165 8.61 14.94 6.42
CA ILE A 165 7.70 15.24 5.31
C ILE A 165 6.31 15.66 5.82
N ALA A 166 5.77 14.97 6.82
CA ALA A 166 4.50 15.33 7.45
C ALA A 166 4.56 16.75 8.05
N ASN A 167 5.63 17.09 8.78
CA ASN A 167 5.85 18.42 9.35
C ASN A 167 5.96 19.50 8.27
N GLN A 168 6.73 19.25 7.20
CA GLN A 168 6.87 20.18 6.08
C GLN A 168 5.51 20.44 5.42
N TYR A 169 4.73 19.39 5.15
CA TYR A 169 3.40 19.54 4.58
C TYR A 169 2.46 20.33 5.52
N HIS A 170 2.43 19.97 6.80
CA HIS A 170 1.59 20.64 7.79
C HIS A 170 1.89 22.14 7.93
N SER A 171 3.17 22.51 7.94
CA SER A 171 3.60 23.89 8.09
C SER A 171 3.14 24.81 6.95
N GLN A 172 2.87 24.27 5.75
CA GLN A 172 2.34 25.05 4.62
C GLN A 172 0.95 25.64 4.91
N PHE A 173 0.18 25.01 5.79
CA PHE A 173 -1.17 25.46 6.16
C PHE A 173 -1.20 26.42 7.34
N GLN A 174 -0.06 26.69 7.99
CA GLN A 174 0.06 27.60 9.15
C GLN A 174 -0.97 27.29 10.27
N THR A 175 -1.33 26.02 10.44
CA THR A 175 -2.31 25.58 11.43
C THR A 175 -1.62 25.07 12.69
N THR A 176 -2.25 25.24 13.85
CA THR A 176 -1.81 24.66 15.13
C THR A 176 -2.60 23.42 15.51
N ARG A 177 -3.55 23.00 14.65
CA ARG A 177 -4.40 21.83 14.88
C ARG A 177 -3.58 20.56 14.72
N LYS A 178 -3.63 19.68 15.71
CA LYS A 178 -3.04 18.34 15.59
C LYS A 178 -3.80 17.58 14.49
N THR A 179 -3.08 16.95 13.59
CA THR A 179 -3.67 16.17 12.49
C THR A 179 -2.72 15.03 12.15
N SER A 180 -3.31 13.84 11.95
CA SER A 180 -2.60 12.69 11.43
C SER A 180 -2.65 12.68 9.91
N TYR A 181 -1.52 12.36 9.30
CA TYR A 181 -1.35 12.29 7.86
C TYR A 181 -0.97 10.88 7.43
N THR A 182 -1.66 10.41 6.39
CA THR A 182 -1.21 9.26 5.60
C THR A 182 -0.88 9.76 4.20
N PHE A 183 0.24 9.30 3.65
CA PHE A 183 0.71 9.69 2.33
C PHE A 183 1.56 8.60 1.67
N ILE A 184 1.64 8.62 0.35
CA ILE A 184 2.43 7.66 -0.43
C ILE A 184 3.62 8.33 -1.11
N GLU A 185 4.71 7.58 -1.24
CA GLU A 185 5.85 7.94 -2.06
C GLU A 185 5.63 7.47 -3.50
N ARG A 186 5.59 8.41 -4.45
CA ARG A 186 5.54 8.14 -5.89
C ARG A 186 6.84 8.56 -6.55
N ILE A 187 7.54 7.59 -7.11
CA ILE A 187 8.76 7.82 -7.88
C ILE A 187 8.35 8.05 -9.35
N LYS A 188 8.53 9.27 -9.86
CA LYS A 188 8.31 9.64 -11.27
C LYS A 188 9.63 10.12 -11.86
N ASN A 189 10.04 9.65 -13.04
CA ASN A 189 11.29 9.99 -13.76
C ASN A 189 12.11 11.16 -13.16
N ASN A 190 13.19 10.83 -12.45
CA ASN A 190 14.10 11.77 -11.76
C ASN A 190 13.51 12.63 -10.62
N SER A 191 12.33 12.31 -10.10
CA SER A 191 11.68 13.01 -8.98
C SER A 191 10.97 12.04 -8.03
N VAL A 192 10.87 12.44 -6.76
CA VAL A 192 10.07 11.77 -5.75
C VAL A 192 8.97 12.73 -5.34
N ILE A 193 7.72 12.30 -5.48
CA ILE A 193 6.52 13.07 -5.14
C ILE A 193 5.83 12.38 -3.97
N PHE A 194 5.46 13.15 -2.95
CA PHE A 194 4.66 12.67 -1.83
C PHE A 194 3.21 13.10 -2.03
N GLU A 195 2.31 12.13 -2.13
CA GLU A 195 0.88 12.36 -2.33
C GLU A 195 0.13 12.10 -1.02
N PHE A 196 -0.43 13.15 -0.44
CA PHE A 196 -1.17 13.11 0.81
C PHE A 196 -2.63 12.75 0.55
N TYR A 197 -3.17 11.84 1.37
CA TYR A 197 -4.60 11.58 1.38
C TYR A 197 -5.34 12.71 2.10
N ASN A 198 -6.57 12.98 1.67
CA ASN A 198 -7.43 13.98 2.30
C ASN A 198 -7.75 13.65 3.76
N TYR A 199 -7.78 12.36 4.09
CA TYR A 199 -8.08 11.86 5.43
C TYR A 199 -7.17 10.68 5.75
N ASP A 200 -6.80 10.56 7.02
CA ASP A 200 -6.10 9.40 7.56
C ASP A 200 -7.05 8.18 7.65
N PRO A 201 -6.81 7.08 6.92
CA PRO A 201 -7.77 5.98 6.88
C PRO A 201 -7.91 5.23 8.20
N TYR A 202 -6.87 5.23 9.04
CA TYR A 202 -6.92 4.65 10.37
C TYR A 202 -7.86 5.46 11.26
N GLU A 203 -7.59 6.77 11.38
CA GLU A 203 -8.37 7.69 12.22
C GLU A 203 -9.84 7.74 11.78
N GLN A 204 -10.10 7.83 10.48
CA GLN A 204 -11.45 7.80 9.94
C GLN A 204 -12.17 6.48 10.28
N SER A 205 -11.48 5.34 10.18
CA SER A 205 -12.06 4.04 10.49
C SER A 205 -12.35 3.89 11.99
N SER A 206 -11.46 4.35 12.87
CA SER A 206 -11.66 4.33 14.32
C SER A 206 -12.87 5.19 14.74
N GLN A 207 -12.92 6.44 14.28
CA GLN A 207 -14.00 7.37 14.60
C GLN A 207 -15.36 6.84 14.09
N ASN A 208 -15.42 6.37 12.84
CA ASN A 208 -16.68 5.89 12.28
C ASN A 208 -17.11 4.54 12.85
N ALA A 209 -16.18 3.63 13.17
CA ALA A 209 -16.52 2.38 13.83
C ALA A 209 -17.13 2.63 15.21
N LYS A 210 -16.57 3.56 15.98
CA LYS A 210 -17.13 3.97 17.28
C LYS A 210 -18.54 4.55 17.14
N VAL A 211 -18.75 5.46 16.19
CA VAL A 211 -20.10 6.05 15.98
C VAL A 211 -21.10 4.99 15.52
N LEU A 212 -20.70 4.05 14.68
CA LEU A 212 -21.55 2.93 14.27
C LEU A 212 -21.91 2.04 15.46
N GLU A 213 -20.94 1.72 16.31
CA GLU A 213 -21.16 0.98 17.56
C GLU A 213 -22.19 1.66 18.44
N ASP A 214 -21.99 2.93 18.75
CA ASP A 214 -22.86 3.70 19.64
C ASP A 214 -24.31 3.71 19.12
N LYS A 215 -24.50 3.96 17.82
CA LYS A 215 -25.83 4.00 17.20
C LYS A 215 -26.51 2.64 17.12
N ILE A 216 -25.75 1.57 16.82
CA ILE A 216 -26.29 0.21 16.77
C ILE A 216 -26.66 -0.25 18.18
N ASN A 217 -25.82 0.04 19.16
CA ASN A 217 -26.07 -0.29 20.56
C ASN A 217 -27.29 0.45 21.11
N GLU A 218 -27.49 1.71 20.73
CA GLU A 218 -28.71 2.48 21.04
C GLU A 218 -29.96 1.82 20.42
N HIS A 219 -29.88 1.41 19.15
CA HIS A 219 -31.00 0.79 18.45
C HIS A 219 -31.39 -0.60 19.01
N LEU A 220 -30.39 -1.40 19.38
CA LEU A 220 -30.58 -2.77 19.86
C LEU A 220 -30.72 -2.86 21.39
N LYS A 221 -30.43 -1.76 22.11
CA LYS A 221 -30.34 -1.71 23.58
C LYS A 221 -29.41 -2.78 24.16
N ARG A 222 -28.32 -3.07 23.44
CA ARG A 222 -27.35 -4.12 23.80
C ARG A 222 -25.98 -3.74 23.28
N GLN A 223 -24.92 -4.11 23.99
CA GLN A 223 -23.55 -3.84 23.58
C GLN A 223 -23.05 -4.92 22.62
N ILE A 224 -22.71 -4.51 21.40
CA ILE A 224 -21.97 -5.31 20.44
C ILE A 224 -20.65 -4.60 20.20
N LYS A 225 -19.54 -5.33 20.31
CA LYS A 225 -18.22 -4.80 20.01
C LYS A 225 -18.10 -4.53 18.52
N SER A 226 -17.72 -3.31 18.15
CA SER A 226 -17.40 -2.94 16.77
C SER A 226 -15.92 -2.63 16.61
N ILE A 227 -15.37 -3.00 15.46
CA ILE A 227 -14.00 -2.65 15.09
C ILE A 227 -13.93 -2.26 13.61
N GLY A 228 -13.23 -1.16 13.33
CA GLY A 228 -12.86 -0.73 11.99
C GLY A 228 -11.59 -1.45 11.55
N LEU A 229 -11.61 -2.12 10.40
CA LEU A 229 -10.45 -2.83 9.86
C LEU A 229 -10.01 -2.18 8.56
N VAL A 230 -8.80 -1.62 8.55
CA VAL A 230 -8.15 -1.17 7.32
C VAL A 230 -7.43 -2.38 6.71
N TYR A 231 -8.02 -2.97 5.66
CA TYR A 231 -7.54 -4.21 5.08
C TYR A 231 -6.78 -3.99 3.77
N PHE A 232 -5.49 -4.33 3.79
CA PHE A 232 -4.65 -4.35 2.60
C PHE A 232 -4.61 -5.72 1.95
N THR A 233 -5.41 -5.90 0.90
CA THR A 233 -5.66 -7.21 0.28
C THR A 233 -4.47 -7.78 -0.49
N ASP A 234 -3.51 -6.95 -0.90
CA ASP A 234 -2.42 -7.38 -1.78
C ASP A 234 -1.17 -7.84 -1.03
N GLY A 235 -1.07 -7.62 0.29
CA GLY A 235 0.09 -8.02 1.11
C GLY A 235 1.44 -7.40 0.73
N SER A 236 1.48 -6.65 -0.37
CA SER A 236 2.65 -5.99 -0.96
C SER A 236 2.96 -4.63 -0.34
N VAL A 237 2.21 -4.25 0.71
CA VAL A 237 2.25 -2.89 1.24
C VAL A 237 3.46 -2.72 2.14
N ASN A 238 4.37 -1.87 1.72
CA ASN A 238 5.45 -1.37 2.57
C ASN A 238 4.90 -0.21 3.41
N ILE A 239 4.25 -0.56 4.52
CA ILE A 239 3.71 0.39 5.49
C ILE A 239 4.85 0.80 6.43
N ILE A 240 5.12 2.10 6.47
CA ILE A 240 5.95 2.73 7.49
C ILE A 240 4.97 3.32 8.49
N ASP A 241 4.84 2.65 9.63
CA ASP A 241 3.97 3.12 10.70
C ASP A 241 4.57 4.35 11.38
N GLY A 242 3.72 5.36 11.55
CA GLY A 242 4.01 6.53 12.35
C GLY A 242 4.21 6.17 13.83
N PRO A 243 4.89 7.04 14.60
CA PRO A 243 5.26 6.81 16.00
C PRO A 243 4.07 6.89 16.98
N THR A 244 2.86 7.14 16.48
CA THR A 244 1.69 7.45 17.30
C THR A 244 1.08 6.17 17.88
N ILE A 245 0.71 6.20 19.16
CA ILE A 245 -0.05 5.13 19.78
C ILE A 245 -1.40 5.03 19.05
N ARG A 246 -1.65 3.87 18.46
CA ARG A 246 -2.90 3.53 17.78
C ARG A 246 -4.05 3.60 18.79
N GLY A 247 -5.16 4.21 18.38
CA GLY A 247 -6.34 4.37 19.21
C GLY A 247 -7.16 3.08 19.34
N ASP A 248 -8.19 3.13 20.18
CA ASP A 248 -9.15 2.03 20.26
C ASP A 248 -10.09 2.03 19.02
N TYR A 249 -10.77 0.91 18.77
CA TYR A 249 -11.80 0.73 17.72
C TYR A 249 -11.32 0.63 16.25
N ALA A 250 -10.02 0.63 15.96
CA ALA A 250 -9.55 0.25 14.63
C ALA A 250 -8.23 -0.52 14.62
N GLU A 251 -8.11 -1.43 13.66
CA GLU A 251 -6.91 -2.20 13.40
C GLU A 251 -6.51 -2.18 11.93
N THR A 252 -5.21 -2.28 11.69
CA THR A 252 -4.64 -2.35 10.34
C THR A 252 -4.19 -3.77 10.06
N VAL A 253 -4.73 -4.37 9.01
CA VAL A 253 -4.45 -5.76 8.65
C VAL A 253 -3.91 -5.84 7.23
N SER A 254 -2.76 -6.48 7.05
CA SER A 254 -2.06 -6.58 5.77
C SER A 254 -2.08 -7.97 5.14
N SER A 255 -2.65 -8.94 5.84
CA SER A 255 -2.72 -10.32 5.38
C SER A 255 -4.03 -10.98 5.82
N LYS A 256 -4.44 -12.02 5.10
CA LYS A 256 -5.57 -12.87 5.48
C LYS A 256 -5.40 -13.47 6.89
N SER A 257 -4.17 -13.86 7.24
CA SER A 257 -3.86 -14.38 8.59
C SER A 257 -4.08 -13.32 9.66
N SER A 258 -3.60 -12.09 9.46
CA SER A 258 -3.80 -10.99 10.41
C SER A 258 -5.28 -10.60 10.49
N LEU A 259 -6.00 -10.58 9.36
CA LEU A 259 -7.45 -10.36 9.33
C LEU A 259 -8.19 -11.43 10.15
N LYS A 260 -7.81 -12.70 9.98
CA LYS A 260 -8.37 -13.81 10.75
C LYS A 260 -8.08 -13.67 12.25
N GLU A 261 -6.84 -13.36 12.61
CA GLU A 261 -6.41 -13.17 14.00
C GLU A 261 -7.24 -12.08 14.69
N VAL A 262 -7.30 -10.88 14.12
CA VAL A 262 -8.06 -9.75 14.71
C VAL A 262 -9.55 -10.06 14.83
N ILE A 263 -10.15 -10.71 13.82
CA ILE A 263 -11.56 -11.17 13.91
C ILE A 263 -11.69 -12.19 15.05
N GLY A 264 -10.80 -13.18 15.12
CA GLY A 264 -10.80 -14.22 16.15
C GLY A 264 -10.67 -13.68 17.57
N GLU A 265 -9.72 -12.77 17.79
CA GLU A 265 -9.51 -12.10 19.08
C GLU A 265 -10.72 -11.28 19.50
N THR A 266 -11.31 -10.54 18.56
CA THR A 266 -12.53 -9.76 18.82
C THR A 266 -13.69 -10.67 19.20
N LEU A 267 -13.91 -11.76 18.47
CA LEU A 267 -14.94 -12.76 18.76
C LEU A 267 -14.72 -13.47 20.10
N ALA A 268 -13.46 -13.74 20.47
CA ALA A 268 -13.10 -14.36 21.74
C ALA A 268 -13.28 -13.39 22.93
N SER A 269 -13.04 -12.09 22.72
CA SER A 269 -13.22 -11.04 23.72
C SER A 269 -14.69 -10.67 23.95
N SER A 270 -15.60 -11.10 23.07
CA SER A 270 -17.02 -10.77 23.16
C SER A 270 -17.73 -11.70 24.13
N ASN A 271 -18.16 -11.14 25.26
CA ASN A 271 -18.89 -11.87 26.31
C ASN A 271 -20.39 -12.01 26.00
N GLU A 272 -20.90 -11.26 25.02
CA GLU A 272 -22.31 -11.24 24.65
C GLU A 272 -22.53 -11.74 23.22
N SER A 273 -23.64 -12.45 23.01
CA SER A 273 -24.08 -12.92 21.69
C SER A 273 -25.53 -12.51 21.46
N LEU A 274 -25.82 -12.05 20.26
CA LEU A 274 -27.14 -11.65 19.78
C LEU A 274 -28.02 -12.88 19.62
N THR A 275 -29.30 -12.70 19.95
CA THR A 275 -30.32 -13.67 19.57
C THR A 275 -30.54 -13.62 18.06
N GLU A 276 -31.10 -14.69 17.48
CA GLU A 276 -31.42 -14.74 16.06
C GLU A 276 -32.38 -13.60 15.64
N GLU A 277 -33.34 -13.24 16.50
CA GLU A 277 -34.26 -12.12 16.25
C GLU A 277 -33.52 -10.77 16.23
N GLN A 278 -32.62 -10.54 17.19
CA GLN A 278 -31.81 -9.31 17.25
C GLN A 278 -30.87 -9.21 16.05
N TYR A 279 -30.25 -10.33 15.68
CA TYR A 279 -29.39 -10.44 14.50
C TYR A 279 -30.17 -10.12 13.23
N ASN A 280 -31.32 -10.76 13.00
CA ASN A 280 -32.15 -10.54 11.82
C ASN A 280 -32.67 -9.10 11.75
N LYS A 281 -33.01 -8.49 12.90
CA LYS A 281 -33.40 -7.08 12.97
C LYS A 281 -32.26 -6.15 12.54
N LEU A 282 -31.02 -6.42 12.99
CA LEU A 282 -29.86 -5.64 12.62
C LEU A 282 -29.53 -5.77 11.12
N VAL A 283 -29.55 -7.00 10.59
CA VAL A 283 -29.32 -7.27 9.16
C VAL A 283 -30.37 -6.56 8.30
N ASN A 284 -31.65 -6.66 8.67
CA ASN A 284 -32.74 -5.96 7.97
C ASN A 284 -32.66 -4.44 8.09
N HIS A 285 -32.10 -3.91 9.18
CA HIS A 285 -31.89 -2.47 9.31
C HIS A 285 -30.81 -1.97 8.32
N MET A 286 -29.83 -2.81 8.00
CA MET A 286 -28.70 -2.47 7.14
C MET A 286 -28.93 -2.72 5.65
N HIS A 287 -30.02 -3.39 5.29
CA HIS A 287 -30.47 -3.61 3.91
C HIS A 287 -31.50 -2.58 3.47
#